data_AF-A0A1Q7IXA0-F1
#
_entry.id   AF-A0A1Q7IXA0-F1
#
_cell.length_a   1.000
_cell.length_b   1.000
_cell.length_c   1.000
_cell.angle_alpha   90.00
_cell.angle_beta   90.00
_cell.angle_gamma   90.00
#
_symmetry.space_group_name_H-M   'P 1'
#
loop_
_entity.id
_entity.type
_entity.pdbx_description
1 polymer ?
#
loop_
_entity_poly.entity_id
_entity_poly.type
_entity_poly.pdbx_seq_one_letter_code
_entity_poly.pdbx_strand_id
1 'polypeptide(L)'
;MVSHYYARDSLSQVARMYYQYGYSKPLVARKLGAVMTGRQLVPPAFVLLLAATAILSPWVRLAELLLAATGAAYLLAVLGCSITAGRRAGFRAAAALALVFPVMHFSYGLGFLRALGELLVGSERQARHAELPLSR
;
A
#
# COMPACT_ATOMS: atom_id res chain seq x y z
N MET A 1 24.81 -2.55 24.92
CA MET A 1 23.50 -3.21 24.75
C MET A 1 23.42 -3.68 23.30
N VAL A 2 23.46 -4.99 23.06
CA VAL A 2 23.40 -5.54 21.69
C VAL A 2 21.93 -5.75 21.35
N SER A 3 21.45 -5.08 20.30
CA SER A 3 20.09 -5.28 19.78
C SER A 3 20.14 -6.41 18.75
N HIS A 4 19.42 -7.51 19.03
CA HIS A 4 19.29 -8.61 18.08
C HIS A 4 18.18 -8.30 17.07
N TYR A 5 18.55 -8.11 15.80
CA TYR A 5 17.61 -7.89 14.72
C TYR A 5 17.07 -9.23 14.22
N TYR A 6 15.82 -9.54 14.55
CA TYR A 6 15.10 -10.70 14.01
C TYR A 6 14.41 -10.31 12.70
N ALA A 7 14.97 -10.75 11.57
CA ALA A 7 14.27 -10.72 10.31
C ALA A 7 13.01 -11.60 10.39
N ARG A 8 11.91 -11.21 9.75
CA ARG A 8 10.66 -11.99 9.77
C ARG A 8 10.82 -13.27 8.96
N ASP A 9 10.42 -14.39 9.55
CA ASP A 9 10.62 -15.72 8.97
C ASP A 9 9.59 -16.09 7.89
N SER A 10 8.52 -15.30 7.73
CA SER A 10 7.43 -15.63 6.80
C SER A 10 6.84 -14.44 6.04
N LEU A 11 6.37 -14.71 4.83
CA LEU A 11 5.68 -13.73 3.97
C LEU A 11 4.41 -13.17 4.64
N SER A 12 3.71 -13.95 5.45
CA SER A 12 2.51 -13.50 6.17
C SER A 12 2.83 -12.47 7.25
N GLN A 13 3.96 -12.62 7.94
CA GLN A 13 4.46 -11.63 8.89
C GLN A 13 4.87 -10.33 8.18
N VAL A 14 5.53 -10.44 7.03
CA VAL A 14 5.87 -9.28 6.19
C VAL A 14 4.60 -8.56 5.72
N ALA A 15 3.62 -9.29 5.21
CA ALA A 15 2.33 -8.75 4.80
C ALA A 15 1.64 -8.00 5.95
N ARG A 16 1.54 -8.63 7.13
CA ARG A 16 0.93 -8.02 8.32
C ARG A 16 1.66 -6.75 8.76
N MET A 17 3.00 -6.78 8.75
CA MET A 17 3.81 -5.63 9.12
C MET A 17 3.59 -4.46 8.15
N TYR A 18 3.63 -4.70 6.84
CA TYR A 18 3.40 -3.67 5.84
C TYR A 18 1.95 -3.16 5.84
N TYR A 19 0.98 -4.02 6.13
CA TYR A 19 -0.41 -3.62 6.33
C TYR A 19 -0.56 -2.65 7.50
N GLN A 20 0.04 -2.96 8.66
CA GLN A 20 0.02 -2.08 9.83
C GLN A 20 0.74 -0.76 9.56
N TYR A 21 1.85 -0.79 8.81
CA TYR A 21 2.53 0.42 8.37
C TYR A 21 1.63 1.28 7.48
N GLY A 22 1.00 0.69 6.47
CA GLY A 22 0.06 1.40 5.59
C GLY A 22 -1.09 2.02 6.38
N TYR A 23 -1.67 1.26 7.31
CA TYR A 23 -2.79 1.69 8.14
C TYR A 23 -2.44 2.85 9.08
N SER A 24 -1.25 2.83 9.67
CA SER A 24 -0.85 3.87 10.65
C SER A 24 -0.59 5.23 10.00
N LYS A 25 -0.24 5.26 8.70
CA LYS A 25 0.22 6.48 8.01
C LYS A 25 -0.87 7.57 7.91
N PRO A 26 -2.09 7.30 7.42
CA PRO A 26 -3.15 8.32 7.38
C PRO A 26 -3.53 8.84 8.77
N LEU A 27 -3.52 7.96 9.78
CA LEU A 27 -3.83 8.33 11.17
C LEU A 27 -2.79 9.29 11.75
N VAL A 28 -1.50 9.04 11.48
CA VAL A 28 -0.40 9.92 11.89
C VAL A 28 -0.44 11.24 11.11
N ALA A 29 -0.72 11.21 9.81
CA ALA A 29 -0.87 12.41 8.99
C ALA A 29 -2.01 13.31 9.51
N ARG A 30 -3.16 12.72 9.89
CA ARG A 30 -4.24 13.48 10.54
C ARG A 30 -3.81 14.05 11.89
N LYS A 31 -3.08 13.28 12.70
CA LYS A 31 -2.66 13.72 14.04
C LYS A 31 -1.61 14.85 13.99
N LEU A 32 -0.73 14.84 13.00
CA LEU A 32 0.38 15.80 12.87
C LEU A 32 0.09 16.95 11.88
N GLY A 33 -1.02 16.89 11.13
CA GLY A 33 -1.38 17.91 10.15
C GLY A 33 -0.41 18.03 8.96
N ALA A 34 0.55 17.12 8.84
CA ALA A 34 1.60 17.15 7.82
C ALA A 34 1.61 15.84 7.02
N VAL A 35 1.61 15.97 5.70
CA VAL A 35 1.70 14.83 4.79
C VAL A 35 3.13 14.28 4.82
N MET A 36 3.27 12.98 5.11
CA MET A 36 4.56 12.31 4.96
C MET A 36 4.89 12.16 3.47
N THR A 37 6.05 12.68 3.06
CA THR A 37 6.78 12.46 1.78
C THR A 37 6.02 11.70 0.67
N GLY A 38 5.78 12.35 -0.47
CA GLY A 38 4.97 11.82 -1.59
C GLY A 38 5.35 10.41 -2.09
N ARG A 39 6.58 9.95 -1.86
CA ARG A 39 7.01 8.56 -2.13
C ARG A 39 6.15 7.50 -1.41
N GLN A 40 5.56 7.84 -0.27
CA GLN A 40 4.72 6.94 0.52
C GLN A 40 3.28 6.84 0.01
N LEU A 41 2.88 7.74 -0.90
CA LEU A 41 1.60 7.71 -1.60
C LEU A 41 1.63 6.85 -2.87
N VAL A 42 2.82 6.49 -3.35
CA VAL A 42 2.97 5.67 -4.57
C VAL A 42 2.28 4.31 -4.41
N PRO A 43 2.46 3.53 -3.33
CA PRO A 43 1.78 2.25 -3.19
C PRO A 43 0.24 2.33 -3.13
N PRO A 44 -0.39 3.22 -2.33
CA PRO A 44 -1.85 3.33 -2.34
C PRO A 44 -2.39 3.91 -3.65
N ALA A 45 -1.69 4.86 -4.28
CA ALA A 45 -2.08 5.38 -5.59
C ALA A 45 -2.02 4.27 -6.67
N PHE A 46 -1.01 3.41 -6.64
CA PHE A 46 -0.92 2.25 -7.52
C PHE A 46 -2.10 1.28 -7.34
N VAL A 47 -2.44 0.94 -6.08
CA VAL A 47 -3.58 0.07 -5.79
C VAL A 47 -4.91 0.71 -6.24
N LEU A 48 -5.09 2.01 -6.03
CA LEU A 48 -6.26 2.74 -6.51
C LEU A 48 -6.35 2.79 -8.03
N LEU A 49 -5.23 3.05 -8.71
CA LEU A 49 -5.19 3.08 -10.17
C LEU A 49 -5.55 1.71 -10.75
N LEU A 50 -5.00 0.63 -10.19
CA LEU A 50 -5.36 -0.74 -10.60
C LEU A 50 -6.85 -1.03 -10.34
N ALA A 51 -7.38 -0.68 -9.16
CA ALA A 51 -8.78 -0.90 -8.85
C ALA A 51 -9.71 -0.10 -9.78
N ALA A 52 -9.42 1.18 -10.01
CA ALA A 52 -10.20 2.05 -10.88
C ALA A 52 -10.17 1.56 -12.34
N THR A 53 -8.99 1.24 -12.87
CA THR A 53 -8.86 0.74 -14.25
C THR A 53 -9.46 -0.64 -14.43
N ALA A 54 -9.37 -1.53 -13.43
CA ALA A 54 -10.03 -2.83 -13.46
C ALA A 54 -11.55 -2.69 -13.48
N ILE A 55 -12.12 -1.80 -12.65
CA ILE A 55 -13.55 -1.52 -12.65
C ILE A 55 -13.96 -0.92 -13.99
N LEU A 56 -13.22 0.06 -14.53
CA LEU A 56 -13.58 0.71 -15.80
C LEU A 56 -13.32 -0.14 -17.06
N SER A 57 -12.53 -1.21 -16.96
CA SER A 57 -12.10 -2.04 -18.11
C SER A 57 -13.24 -2.57 -19.01
N PRO A 58 -14.37 -3.11 -18.49
CA PRO A 58 -15.46 -3.59 -19.36
C PRO A 58 -16.17 -2.47 -20.13
N TRP A 59 -16.06 -1.21 -19.70
CA TRP A 59 -16.74 -0.08 -20.34
C TRP A 59 -15.82 0.77 -21.22
N VAL A 60 -14.52 0.77 -20.94
CA VAL A 60 -13.56 1.67 -21.59
C VAL A 60 -12.32 0.88 -22.02
N ARG A 61 -12.13 0.70 -23.33
CA ARG A 61 -10.93 0.05 -23.91
C ARG A 61 -9.62 0.72 -23.48
N LEU A 62 -9.63 2.03 -23.27
CA LEU A 62 -8.48 2.75 -22.74
C LEU A 62 -8.13 2.30 -21.31
N ALA A 63 -9.12 1.98 -20.47
CA ALA A 63 -8.89 1.49 -19.12
C ALA A 63 -8.27 0.10 -19.11
N GLU A 64 -8.66 -0.77 -20.05
CA GLU A 64 -8.02 -2.07 -20.26
C GLU A 64 -6.54 -1.93 -20.66
N LEU A 65 -6.25 -1.03 -21.63
CA LEU A 65 -4.88 -0.74 -22.04
C LEU A 65 -4.05 -0.16 -20.88
N LEU A 66 -4.62 0.76 -20.10
CA LEU A 66 -3.94 1.35 -18.94
C LEU A 66 -3.69 0.30 -17.84
N LEU A 67 -4.64 -0.60 -17.60
CA LEU A 67 -4.48 -1.72 -16.67
C LEU A 67 -3.32 -2.63 -17.11
N ALA A 68 -3.32 -3.03 -18.38
CA ALA A 68 -2.29 -3.88 -18.96
C ALA A 68 -0.91 -3.20 -18.93
N ALA A 69 -0.82 -1.93 -19.34
CA ALA A 69 0.42 -1.17 -19.33
C ALA A 69 0.98 -0.98 -17.91
N THR A 70 0.11 -0.65 -16.95
CA THR A 70 0.49 -0.47 -15.54
C THR A 70 0.95 -1.78 -14.92
N GLY A 71 0.22 -2.87 -15.18
CA GLY A 71 0.59 -4.22 -14.73
C GLY A 71 1.92 -4.69 -15.33
N ALA A 72 2.11 -4.50 -16.63
CA ALA A 72 3.34 -4.86 -17.33
C ALA A 72 4.55 -4.04 -16.83
N ALA A 73 4.40 -2.72 -16.68
CA ALA A 73 5.44 -1.85 -16.13
C ALA A 73 5.83 -2.27 -14.70
N TYR A 74 4.84 -2.60 -13.85
CA TYR A 74 5.09 -3.09 -12.50
C TYR A 74 5.83 -4.43 -12.49
N LEU A 75 5.39 -5.38 -13.32
CA LEU A 75 6.06 -6.68 -13.48
C LEU A 75 7.51 -6.51 -13.94
N LEU A 76 7.77 -5.68 -14.95
CA LEU A 76 9.12 -5.38 -15.43
C LEU A 76 9.98 -4.75 -14.34
N ALA A 77 9.44 -3.84 -13.54
CA ALA A 77 10.16 -3.24 -12.42
C ALA A 77 10.49 -4.28 -11.34
N VAL A 78 9.53 -5.12 -10.94
CA VAL A 78 9.74 -6.18 -9.94
C VAL A 78 10.79 -7.17 -10.42
N LEU A 79 10.68 -7.66 -11.65
CA LEU A 79 11.63 -8.60 -12.23
C LEU A 79 13.00 -7.97 -12.39
N GLY A 80 13.08 -6.74 -12.91
CA GLY A 80 14.33 -5.99 -13.05
C GLY A 80 15.05 -5.81 -11.72
N CYS A 81 14.36 -5.31 -10.69
CA CYS A 81 14.93 -5.15 -9.35
C CYS A 81 15.34 -6.50 -8.74
N SER A 82 14.50 -7.53 -8.87
CA SER A 82 14.75 -8.86 -8.30
C SER A 82 15.94 -9.56 -8.96
N ILE A 83 16.06 -9.48 -10.28
CA ILE A 83 17.20 -10.02 -11.03
C ILE A 83 18.47 -9.25 -10.66
N THR A 84 18.42 -7.91 -10.63
CA THR A 84 19.60 -7.09 -10.32
C THR A 84 20.13 -7.35 -8.91
N ALA A 85 19.24 -7.48 -7.93
CA ALA A 85 19.59 -7.87 -6.56
C ALA A 85 20.04 -9.34 -6.48
N GLY A 86 19.37 -10.23 -7.20
CA GLY A 86 19.67 -11.65 -7.30
C GLY A 86 21.02 -11.97 -7.92
N ARG A 87 21.53 -11.13 -8.83
CA ARG A 87 22.88 -11.28 -9.39
C ARG A 87 23.98 -11.22 -8.32
N ARG A 88 23.73 -10.56 -7.19
CA ARG A 88 24.67 -10.47 -6.05
C ARG A 88 24.38 -11.49 -4.95
N ALA A 89 23.11 -11.90 -4.79
CA ALA A 89 22.65 -12.71 -3.66
C ALA A 89 22.18 -14.14 -4.03
N GLY A 90 22.15 -14.48 -5.32
CA GLY A 90 21.71 -15.77 -5.85
C GLY A 90 20.24 -15.84 -6.28
N PHE A 91 19.88 -16.91 -7.00
CA PHE A 91 18.55 -17.12 -7.56
C PHE A 91 17.44 -17.18 -6.50
N ARG A 92 17.71 -17.80 -5.34
CA ARG A 92 16.75 -17.88 -4.22
C ARG A 92 16.38 -16.50 -3.69
N ALA A 93 17.35 -15.58 -3.64
CA ALA A 93 17.10 -14.19 -3.25
C ALA A 93 16.28 -13.45 -4.31
N ALA A 94 16.54 -13.67 -5.60
CA ALA A 94 15.74 -13.10 -6.68
C ALA A 94 14.27 -13.55 -6.60
N ALA A 95 14.03 -14.86 -6.45
CA ALA A 95 12.69 -15.42 -6.35
C ALA A 95 11.96 -14.91 -5.10
N ALA A 96 12.65 -14.85 -3.95
CA ALA A 96 12.09 -14.29 -2.72
C ALA A 96 11.71 -12.82 -2.89
N LEU A 97 12.57 -12.00 -3.49
CA LEU A 97 12.28 -10.58 -3.76
C LEU A 97 11.11 -10.40 -4.72
N ALA A 98 11.03 -11.22 -5.76
CA ALA A 98 9.93 -11.18 -6.72
C ALA A 98 8.56 -11.46 -6.07
N LEU A 99 8.52 -12.24 -5.00
CA LEU A 99 7.31 -12.49 -4.20
C LEU A 99 7.08 -11.42 -3.13
N VAL A 100 8.13 -10.96 -2.46
CA VAL A 100 8.05 -9.98 -1.38
C VAL A 100 7.60 -8.62 -1.89
N PHE A 101 8.07 -8.17 -3.06
CA PHE A 101 7.70 -6.86 -3.62
C PHE A 101 6.19 -6.70 -3.81
N PRO A 102 5.47 -7.59 -4.53
CA PRO A 102 4.01 -7.54 -4.62
C PRO A 102 3.34 -7.54 -3.25
N VAL A 103 3.71 -8.47 -2.37
CA VAL A 103 3.11 -8.60 -1.04
C VAL A 103 3.22 -7.29 -0.25
N MET A 104 4.38 -6.64 -0.27
CA MET A 104 4.58 -5.36 0.41
C MET A 104 3.72 -4.24 -0.18
N HIS A 105 3.69 -4.09 -1.50
CA HIS A 105 2.95 -3.00 -2.17
C HIS A 105 1.44 -3.14 -1.96
N PHE A 106 0.89 -4.35 -2.14
CA PHE A 106 -0.53 -4.62 -1.93
C PHE A 106 -0.92 -4.50 -0.47
N SER A 107 -0.15 -5.10 0.45
CA SER A 107 -0.47 -5.03 1.89
C SER A 107 -0.44 -3.60 2.41
N TYR A 108 0.57 -2.82 2.02
CA TYR A 108 0.67 -1.41 2.40
C TYR A 108 -0.48 -0.59 1.80
N GLY A 109 -0.74 -0.74 0.50
CA GLY A 109 -1.81 -0.01 -0.19
C GLY A 109 -3.18 -0.30 0.45
N LEU A 110 -3.50 -1.57 0.70
CA LEU A 110 -4.75 -1.97 1.36
C LEU A 110 -4.86 -1.42 2.79
N GLY A 111 -3.79 -1.48 3.58
CA GLY A 111 -3.77 -0.90 4.93
C GLY A 111 -4.04 0.60 4.91
N PHE A 112 -3.40 1.32 3.98
CA PHE A 112 -3.58 2.76 3.80
C PHE A 112 -5.01 3.11 3.38
N LEU A 113 -5.59 2.38 2.41
CA LEU A 113 -6.96 2.61 1.94
C LEU A 113 -7.99 2.35 3.03
N ARG A 114 -7.80 1.31 3.85
CA ARG A 114 -8.66 1.07 5.01
C ARG A 114 -8.61 2.22 6.00
N ALA A 115 -7.42 2.66 6.38
CA ALA A 115 -7.26 3.77 7.31
C ALA A 115 -7.86 5.07 6.75
N LEU A 116 -7.74 5.32 5.45
CA LEU A 116 -8.37 6.45 4.79
C LEU A 116 -9.91 6.35 4.83
N GLY A 117 -10.48 5.18 4.53
CA GLY A 117 -11.93 4.95 4.64
C GLY A 117 -12.45 5.16 6.06
N GLU A 118 -11.74 4.65 7.07
CA GLU A 118 -12.06 4.88 8.48
C GLU A 118 -11.91 6.36 8.89
N LEU A 119 -10.96 7.10 8.28
CA LEU A 119 -10.80 8.53 8.50
C LEU A 119 -11.99 9.32 7.97
N LEU A 120 -12.46 8.98 6.77
CA LEU A 120 -13.59 9.63 6.11
C LEU A 120 -14.89 9.36 6.87
N VAL A 121 -15.15 8.10 7.24
CA VAL A 121 -16.34 7.71 8.04
C VAL A 121 -16.25 8.22 9.48
N GLY A 122 -15.05 8.25 10.06
CA GLY A 122 -14.82 8.78 11.41
C GLY A 122 -15.01 10.30 11.49
N SER A 123 -14.62 11.03 10.44
CA SER A 123 -14.87 12.48 10.32
C SER A 123 -16.36 12.79 10.30
N GLU A 124 -17.14 12.02 9.53
CA GLU A 124 -18.61 12.10 9.49
C GLU A 124 -19.23 11.85 10.87
N ARG A 125 -18.75 10.83 11.60
CA ARG A 125 -19.23 10.53 12.97
C ARG A 125 -18.92 11.64 13.96
N GLN A 126 -17.74 12.26 13.85
CA GLN A 126 -17.32 13.32 14.76
C GLN A 126 -18.02 14.65 14.46
N ALA A 127 -18.28 14.95 13.18
CA ALA A 127 -19.15 16.05 12.77
C ALA A 127 -20.58 15.86 13.30
N ARG A 128 -21.17 14.67 13.15
CA ARG A 128 -22.50 14.33 13.69
C ARG A 128 -22.57 14.41 15.22
N HIS A 129 -21.49 14.04 15.93
CA HIS A 129 -21.43 14.18 17.40
C HIS A 129 -21.26 15.64 17.86
N ALA A 130 -20.63 16.50 17.05
CA ALA A 130 -20.54 17.93 17.32
C ALA A 130 -21.86 18.69 17.03
N GLU A 131 -22.68 18.15 16.11
CA GLU A 131 -24.01 18.67 15.76
C GLU A 131 -25.13 18.25 16.73
N LEU A 132 -24.90 17.23 17.58
CA LEU A 132 -25.83 16.92 18.66
C LEU A 132 -25.80 18.08 19.65
N PRO A 133 -26.93 18.80 19.87
CA PRO A 133 -26.96 19.87 20.84
C PRO A 133 -26.62 19.22 22.19
N LEU A 134 -25.57 19.74 22.83
CA LEU A 134 -25.32 19.49 24.25
C LEU A 134 -26.57 19.99 24.97
N SER A 135 -27.51 19.08 25.22
CA SER A 135 -28.73 19.34 25.96
C SER A 135 -28.34 19.97 27.29
N ARG A 136 -28.59 21.27 27.41
CA ARG A 136 -28.62 22.00 28.67
C ARG A 136 -30.02 21.91 29.24
#